data_AF-A0A835VMP1-F1
#
_entry.id   AF-A0A835VMP1-F1
#
_cell.length_a   1.000
_cell.length_b   1.000
_cell.length_c   1.000
_cell.angle_alpha   90.00
_cell.angle_beta   90.00
_cell.angle_gamma   90.00
#
_symmetry.space_group_name_H-M   'P 1'
#
loop_
_entity.id
_entity.type
_entity.pdbx_description
1 polymer ?
#
loop_
_entity_poly.entity_id
_entity_poly.type
_entity_poly.pdbx_seq_one_letter_code
_entity_poly.pdbx_strand_id
1 'polypeptide(L)'
;MGFEEFVDERVLVSHDTFGKKELKIKILEVSDETPPSQWKFGDRVKVNKILVTIKHLDTQQVEEGEFDIQAIEKELKEKRHYSSTNRWVPTNEIKNGYVVNSRHSSLISDASALDYIVF
;
A
#
# COMPACT_ATOMS: atom_id res chain seq x y z
N MET A 1 13.31 15.86 -23.91
CA MET A 1 13.36 16.56 -22.62
C MET A 1 12.13 16.14 -21.83
N GLY A 2 12.22 15.00 -21.14
CA GLY A 2 11.15 14.57 -20.25
C GLY A 2 11.42 15.22 -18.90
N PHE A 3 10.53 16.09 -18.44
CA PHE A 3 10.50 16.48 -17.05
C PHE A 3 10.22 15.19 -16.27
N GLU A 4 11.21 14.66 -15.56
CA GLU A 4 10.94 13.74 -14.47
C GLU A 4 9.98 14.49 -13.56
N GLU A 5 8.72 14.07 -13.55
CA GLU A 5 7.71 14.63 -12.68
C GLU A 5 8.21 14.41 -11.26
N PHE A 6 8.80 15.45 -10.66
CA PHE A 6 9.36 15.41 -9.31
C PHE A 6 8.21 15.13 -8.36
N VAL A 7 8.06 13.86 -7.99
CA VAL A 7 7.07 13.45 -7.01
C VAL A 7 7.60 13.88 -5.66
N ASP A 8 6.89 14.79 -5.01
CA ASP A 8 7.20 15.20 -3.63
C ASP A 8 7.16 13.97 -2.71
N GLU A 9 8.31 13.65 -2.11
CA GLU A 9 8.46 12.48 -1.24
C GLU A 9 7.52 12.51 -0.04
N ARG A 10 7.09 13.70 0.40
CA ARG A 10 6.14 13.86 1.51
C ARG A 10 4.78 13.23 1.23
N VAL A 11 4.42 13.13 -0.05
CA VAL A 11 3.16 12.50 -0.48
C VAL A 11 3.28 10.96 -0.45
N LEU A 12 4.50 10.42 -0.46
CA LEU A 12 4.78 8.98 -0.47
C LEU A 12 5.06 8.40 0.92
N VAL A 13 5.18 9.27 1.94
CA VAL A 13 5.50 8.88 3.31
C VAL A 13 4.33 9.20 4.23
N SER A 14 3.92 8.21 5.04
CA SER A 14 2.99 8.40 6.15
C SER A 14 3.76 8.43 7.46
N HIS A 15 3.23 9.16 8.45
CA HIS A 15 3.80 9.23 9.78
C HIS A 15 2.87 8.56 10.79
N ASP A 16 3.43 7.92 11.80
CA ASP A 16 2.66 7.44 12.94
C ASP A 16 2.08 8.64 13.73
N THR A 17 1.04 8.39 14.51
CA THR A 17 0.39 9.30 15.46
C THR A 17 1.38 10.09 16.33
N PHE A 18 2.50 9.48 16.72
CA PHE A 18 3.55 10.12 17.51
C PHE A 18 4.65 10.78 16.67
N GLY A 19 4.61 10.66 15.34
CA GLY A 19 5.62 11.20 14.43
C GLY A 19 6.99 10.55 14.55
N LYS A 20 7.07 9.34 15.14
CA LYS A 20 8.32 8.62 15.40
C LYS A 20 8.69 7.60 14.33
N LYS A 21 7.71 7.18 13.53
CA LYS A 21 7.89 6.22 12.46
C LYS A 21 7.39 6.82 11.15
N GLU A 22 8.15 6.56 10.10
CA GLU A 22 7.79 6.83 8.72
C GLU A 22 7.45 5.52 8.02
N LEU A 23 6.37 5.51 7.24
CA LEU A 23 5.93 4.38 6.45
C LEU A 23 5.95 4.74 4.99
N LYS A 24 6.56 3.88 4.18
CA LYS A 24 6.58 3.98 2.72
C LYS A 24 6.14 2.66 2.13
N ILE A 25 5.29 2.71 1.12
CA ILE A 25 4.75 1.52 0.47
C ILE A 25 5.08 1.54 -1.02
N LYS A 26 5.76 0.50 -1.48
CA LYS A 26 6.10 0.26 -2.87
C LYS A 26 5.28 -0.91 -3.40
N ILE A 27 4.76 -0.78 -4.62
CA ILE A 27 4.08 -1.87 -5.31
C ILE A 27 5.13 -2.74 -6.00
N LEU A 28 5.08 -4.04 -5.74
CA LEU A 28 5.95 -5.02 -6.40
C LEU A 28 5.23 -5.73 -7.55
N GLU A 29 3.97 -6.10 -7.34
CA GLU A 29 3.20 -6.88 -8.30
C GLU A 29 1.76 -6.37 -8.36
N VAL A 30 1.26 -6.20 -9.58
CA VAL A 30 -0.15 -5.89 -9.87
C VAL A 30 -0.73 -7.01 -10.71
N SER A 31 -2.02 -7.30 -10.53
CA SER A 31 -2.75 -8.21 -11.42
C SER A 31 -3.12 -7.52 -12.73
N ASP A 32 -3.03 -8.25 -13.84
CA ASP A 32 -3.56 -7.86 -15.15
C ASP A 32 -5.10 -8.00 -15.26
N GLU A 33 -5.80 -8.20 -14.13
CA GLU A 33 -7.25 -8.30 -14.11
C GLU A 33 -7.89 -6.97 -14.52
N THR A 34 -8.74 -7.01 -15.53
CA THR A 34 -9.50 -5.85 -15.98
C THR A 34 -10.46 -5.43 -14.86
N PRO A 35 -10.48 -4.14 -14.46
CA PRO A 35 -11.35 -3.70 -13.38
C PRO A 35 -12.82 -3.99 -13.74
N PRO A 36 -13.64 -4.49 -12.80
CA PRO A 36 -15.03 -4.90 -13.06
C PRO A 36 -15.94 -3.74 -13.51
N SER A 37 -15.45 -2.50 -13.49
CA SER A 37 -16.04 -1.38 -14.21
C SER A 37 -14.95 -0.36 -14.52
N GLN A 38 -14.81 0.02 -15.80
CA GLN A 38 -14.25 1.31 -16.20
C GLN A 38 -15.21 2.40 -15.71
N TRP A 39 -15.18 2.70 -14.42
CA TRP A 39 -16.01 3.75 -13.84
C TRP A 39 -15.42 5.10 -14.24
N LYS A 40 -16.27 6.13 -14.38
CA LYS A 40 -15.96 7.51 -14.79
C LYS A 40 -14.83 8.25 -14.02
N PHE A 41 -14.13 7.60 -13.09
CA PHE A 41 -13.10 8.15 -12.21
C PHE A 41 -11.67 7.64 -12.48
N GLY A 42 -11.43 6.91 -13.59
CA GLY A 42 -10.10 6.49 -14.05
C GLY A 42 -9.77 5.01 -13.82
N ASP A 43 -8.61 4.58 -14.31
CA ASP A 43 -8.15 3.19 -14.22
C ASP A 43 -7.73 2.83 -12.79
N ARG A 44 -8.21 1.68 -12.31
CA ARG A 44 -7.81 1.05 -11.05
C ARG A 44 -7.00 -0.19 -11.33
N VAL A 45 -5.91 -0.36 -10.60
CA VAL A 45 -5.08 -1.57 -10.64
C VAL A 45 -5.31 -2.37 -9.36
N LYS A 46 -5.31 -3.69 -9.50
CA LYS A 46 -5.40 -4.59 -8.36
C LYS A 46 -3.99 -4.97 -7.92
N VAL A 47 -3.62 -4.60 -6.71
CA VAL A 47 -2.28 -4.84 -6.16
C VAL A 47 -2.22 -6.25 -5.55
N ASN A 48 -1.21 -7.04 -5.90
CA ASN A 48 -1.00 -8.38 -5.35
C ASN A 48 0.07 -8.39 -4.27
N LYS A 49 1.22 -7.76 -4.54
CA LYS A 49 2.35 -7.69 -3.61
C LYS A 49 2.82 -6.27 -3.40
N ILE A 50 3.13 -5.98 -2.15
CA ILE A 50 3.71 -4.71 -1.74
C ILE A 50 4.97 -4.94 -0.90
N LEU A 51 5.89 -3.99 -0.99
CA LEU A 51 6.99 -3.85 -0.05
C LEU A 51 6.65 -2.66 0.85
N VAL A 52 6.62 -2.93 2.16
CA VAL A 52 6.41 -1.92 3.18
C VAL A 52 7.74 -1.66 3.87
N THR A 53 8.13 -0.39 3.90
CA THR A 53 9.32 0.07 4.60
C THR A 53 8.88 0.95 5.77
N ILE A 54 9.21 0.55 6.99
CA ILE A 54 8.98 1.31 8.22
C ILE A 54 10.33 1.80 8.72
N LYS A 55 10.51 3.13 8.76
CA LYS A 55 11.71 3.74 9.29
C LYS A 55 11.41 4.35 10.65
N HIS A 56 12.14 3.91 11.67
CA HIS A 56 12.10 4.49 13.00
C HIS A 56 13.02 5.69 13.05
N LEU A 57 12.46 6.88 13.26
CA LEU A 57 13.21 8.14 13.28
C LEU A 57 14.11 8.26 14.51
N ASP A 58 13.67 7.70 15.65
CA ASP A 58 14.40 7.78 16.92
C ASP A 58 15.66 6.88 16.91
N THR A 59 15.57 5.68 16.34
CA THR A 59 16.64 4.68 16.36
C THR A 59 17.39 4.54 15.04
N GLN A 60 16.93 5.22 13.99
CA GLN A 60 17.40 5.09 12.60
C GLN A 60 17.31 3.66 12.05
N GLN A 61 16.52 2.79 12.68
CA GLN A 61 16.30 1.43 12.21
C GLN A 61 15.29 1.45 11.05
N VAL A 62 15.56 0.61 10.05
CA VAL A 62 14.67 0.43 8.90
C VAL A 62 14.22 -1.01 8.89
N GLU A 63 12.90 -1.21 8.93
CA GLU A 63 12.24 -2.49 8.79
C GLU A 63 11.63 -2.56 7.39
N GLU A 64 11.91 -3.64 6.67
CA GLU A 64 11.35 -3.90 5.35
C GLU A 64 10.61 -5.23 5.39
N GLY A 65 9.37 -5.22 4.95
CA GLY A 65 8.51 -6.38 4.90
C GLY A 65 7.83 -6.49 3.54
N GLU A 66 8.00 -7.64 2.89
CA GLU A 66 7.23 -7.99 1.70
C GLU A 66 5.92 -8.65 2.11
N PHE A 67 4.82 -8.13 1.59
CA PHE A 67 3.48 -8.61 1.90
C PHE A 67 2.76 -9.02 0.62
N ASP A 68 2.39 -10.30 0.56
CA ASP A 68 1.47 -10.83 -0.44
C ASP A 68 0.03 -10.57 0.02
N ILE A 69 -0.53 -9.45 -0.44
CA ILE A 69 -1.87 -9.01 -0.07
C ILE A 69 -2.94 -9.97 -0.61
N GLN A 70 -2.66 -10.68 -1.72
CA GLN A 70 -3.58 -11.70 -2.22
C GLN A 70 -3.67 -12.89 -1.25
N ALA A 71 -2.54 -13.36 -0.74
CA ALA A 71 -2.50 -14.43 0.25
C ALA A 71 -3.15 -13.99 1.57
N ILE A 72 -2.84 -12.78 2.02
CA ILE A 72 -3.39 -12.18 3.26
C ILE A 72 -4.90 -12.02 3.16
N GLU A 73 -5.46 -11.54 2.04
CA GLU A 73 -6.91 -11.43 1.86
C GLU A 73 -7.59 -12.81 1.88
N LYS A 74 -6.96 -13.83 1.27
CA LYS A 74 -7.49 -15.20 1.28
C LYS A 74 -7.53 -15.74 2.71
N GLU A 75 -6.45 -15.57 3.45
CA GLU A 75 -6.36 -15.97 4.86
C GLU A 75 -7.37 -15.21 5.74
N LEU A 76 -7.54 -13.91 5.51
CA LEU A 76 -8.52 -13.09 6.23
C LEU A 76 -9.95 -13.59 5.98
N LYS A 77 -10.27 -13.95 4.74
CA LYS A 77 -11.57 -14.53 4.37
C LYS A 77 -11.79 -15.89 5.01
N GLU A 78 -10.75 -16.70 5.13
CA GLU A 78 -10.81 -18.01 5.78
C GLU A 78 -10.97 -17.91 7.30
N LYS A 79 -10.18 -17.05 7.97
CA LYS A 79 -10.18 -16.93 9.43
C LYS A 79 -11.31 -16.07 9.98
N ARG A 80 -11.67 -15.00 9.27
CA ARG A 80 -12.57 -13.95 9.78
C ARG A 80 -13.84 -13.76 8.94
N HIS A 81 -13.99 -14.48 7.83
CA HIS A 81 -15.14 -14.37 6.91
C HIS A 81 -15.41 -12.95 6.38
N TYR A 82 -14.42 -12.05 6.42
CA TYR A 82 -14.49 -10.74 5.82
C TYR A 82 -13.81 -10.74 4.45
N SER A 83 -14.40 -10.03 3.47
CA SER A 83 -13.77 -9.76 2.19
C SER A 83 -13.40 -8.28 2.10
N SER A 84 -12.13 -7.99 1.91
CA SER A 84 -11.64 -6.64 1.69
C SER A 84 -11.68 -6.28 0.21
N THR A 85 -11.94 -5.01 -0.11
CA THR A 85 -11.79 -4.47 -1.48
C THR A 85 -10.57 -3.57 -1.60
N ASN A 86 -9.72 -3.56 -0.57
CA ASN A 86 -8.67 -2.57 -0.39
C ASN A 86 -7.48 -2.73 -1.34
N ARG A 87 -7.42 -3.84 -2.10
CA ARG A 87 -6.42 -4.07 -3.15
C ARG A 87 -6.59 -3.21 -4.40
N TRP A 88 -7.76 -2.61 -4.61
CA TRP A 88 -8.01 -1.78 -5.78
C TRP A 88 -7.51 -0.36 -5.55
N VAL A 89 -6.36 -0.04 -6.14
CA VAL A 89 -5.73 1.28 -6.03
C VAL A 89 -5.91 2.05 -7.34
N PRO A 90 -6.43 3.29 -7.32
CA PRO A 90 -6.44 4.17 -8.47
C PRO A 90 -5.02 4.42 -8.99
N THR A 91 -4.83 4.39 -10.31
CA THR A 91 -3.53 4.69 -10.95
C THR A 91 -3.01 6.09 -10.60
N ASN A 92 -3.90 7.07 -10.43
CA ASN A 92 -3.54 8.44 -10.04
C ASN A 92 -2.93 8.53 -8.61
N GLU A 93 -3.17 7.52 -7.79
CA GLU A 93 -2.65 7.41 -6.42
C GLU A 93 -1.37 6.56 -6.37
N ILE A 94 -0.83 6.18 -7.53
CA ILE A 94 0.45 5.49 -7.69
C ILE A 94 1.40 6.43 -8.41
N LYS A 95 2.52 6.75 -7.76
CA LYS A 95 3.54 7.62 -8.33
C LYS A 95 4.89 6.94 -8.28
N ASN A 96 5.51 6.73 -9.44
CA ASN A 96 6.80 6.01 -9.58
C ASN A 96 6.83 4.64 -8.87
N GLY A 97 5.70 3.91 -8.89
CA GLY A 97 5.57 2.61 -8.22
C GLY A 97 5.36 2.66 -6.70
N TYR A 98 5.23 3.86 -6.12
CA TYR A 98 4.88 4.04 -4.71
C TYR A 98 3.43 4.46 -4.55
N VAL A 99 2.81 4.00 -3.46
CA VAL A 99 1.44 4.39 -3.10
C VAL A 99 1.49 5.70 -2.31
N VAL A 100 0.57 6.63 -2.62
CA VAL A 100 0.42 7.85 -1.83
C VAL A 100 -0.04 7.57 -0.39
N ASN A 101 0.39 8.41 0.53
CA ASN A 101 0.17 8.26 1.98
C ASN A 101 -1.31 8.12 2.37
N SER A 102 -2.23 8.78 1.66
CA SER A 102 -3.68 8.71 1.92
C SER A 102 -4.27 7.30 1.80
N ARG A 103 -3.58 6.36 1.14
CA ARG A 103 -4.01 4.97 0.99
C ARG A 103 -3.23 3.97 1.81
N HIS A 104 -2.19 4.38 2.52
CA HIS A 104 -1.34 3.44 3.26
C HIS A 104 -2.15 2.62 4.26
N SER A 105 -2.94 3.29 5.10
CA SER A 105 -3.79 2.63 6.11
C SER A 105 -4.80 1.67 5.50
N SER A 106 -5.40 2.03 4.37
CA SER A 106 -6.36 1.17 3.67
C SER A 106 -5.69 -0.07 3.10
N LEU A 107 -4.49 0.06 2.55
CA LEU A 107 -3.79 -1.06 1.90
C LEU A 107 -3.21 -2.06 2.91
N ILE A 108 -2.74 -1.57 4.06
CA ILE A 108 -2.17 -2.41 5.13
C ILE A 108 -3.21 -2.91 6.13
N SER A 109 -4.48 -2.50 6.03
CA SER A 109 -5.51 -2.84 7.02
C SER A 109 -5.65 -4.35 7.23
N ASP A 110 -5.56 -5.12 6.15
CA ASP A 110 -5.75 -6.57 6.18
C ASP A 110 -4.55 -7.25 6.84
N ALA A 111 -3.35 -6.74 6.55
CA ALA A 111 -2.12 -7.18 7.21
C ALA A 111 -2.13 -6.82 8.70
N SER A 112 -2.59 -5.62 9.06
CA SER A 112 -2.74 -5.18 10.45
C SER A 112 -3.80 -6.02 11.20
N ALA A 113 -4.92 -6.38 10.57
CA ALA A 113 -5.98 -7.20 11.17
C ALA A 113 -5.56 -8.67 11.46
N LEU A 114 -4.50 -9.12 10.79
CA LEU A 114 -3.84 -10.41 11.02
C LEU A 114 -2.53 -10.28 11.82
N ASP A 115 -2.26 -9.10 12.39
CA ASP A 115 -1.08 -8.79 13.21
C ASP A 115 0.27 -8.92 12.46
N TYR A 116 0.27 -8.85 11.13
CA TYR A 116 1.47 -8.88 10.30
C TYR A 116 2.25 -7.55 10.31
N ILE A 117 1.56 -6.44 10.53
CA ILE A 117 2.14 -5.09 10.57
C ILE A 117 1.55 -4.35 11.76
N VAL A 118 2.41 -3.73 12.57
CA VAL A 118 2.02 -2.79 13.62
C VAL A 118 2.65 -1.44 13.29
N PHE A 119 1.81 -0.52 12.80
CA PHE A 119 2.20 0.85 12.51
C PHE A 119 1.79 1.75 13.67
#